data_AF-M1BL20-F1
#
_entry.id   AF-M1BL20-F1
#
_cell.length_a   1.000
_cell.length_b   1.000
_cell.length_c   1.000
_cell.angle_alpha   90.00
_cell.angle_beta   90.00
_cell.angle_gamma   90.00
#
_symmetry.space_group_name_H-M   'P 1'
#
loop_
_entity.id
_entity.type
_entity.pdbx_description
1 polymer ?
#
loop_
_entity_poly.entity_id
_entity_poly.type
_entity_poly.pdbx_seq_one_letter_code
_entity_poly.pdbx_strand_id
1 'polypeptide(L)'
;MEYCVDYSTFRTLHNVKSSVSPSLVDASYKPITTYPLEVSPSCEPMKVELSLLDLYAGCGGMSMGLCLGTKLSGVNLVTKWAVDFNSAACDSLKLNHPQTHVRNEGVENFLELLKRWEKLIKSYGCSDIKTSSNGELDDRDEGENNDDSQSGSNASSGEYEVLRLVDICYGDPNDEGKSGLHFKVRWKGYSPSEDTWEPIANLENCGDSIKDFVRRGQQLKILPLPGDVDMICGGPPCQGISGYNRHRNTDDPLSDEKNRQIIIFMDVVEFLRPKYVLMENVADILRFDKASLGRYALSRLVHMRYQARLGTMAAGCYGLPQFRLRVFFWGALPSERLPPFPLPSHDVIVKYWPSPEFERNTVAYEEGQPRDLEEALVLRDAISDMPAVTWHETREERPYEIPPETEFQKYMRLSKHEIMSCSSTGVKETKEPVLSDHRPCQLNEDDYLRVCLVPRRKGANFRDLPGVIVGGDNVARRDTKDPKVLPNGKPMVPDCAFNFENGKSKRPFARLWWDETVATLVTFPNHRAQAILHPEQDRVLTIREYARLQGFPDFYRFTGTLKERYCQVGNAVAVPVGRALGYALGLAYQRLAGNEPLIKLPSNFSFLTPPIDDIVVLQT
;
A
#
# COMPACT_ATOMS: atom_id res chain seq x y z
N MET A 1 -23.95 -18.35 -12.02
CA MET A 1 -23.34 -17.65 -10.89
C MET A 1 -24.49 -17.19 -10.02
N GLU A 2 -24.39 -17.38 -8.71
CA GLU A 2 -25.39 -16.92 -7.76
C GLU A 2 -25.04 -15.49 -7.30
N TYR A 3 -26.05 -14.64 -7.15
CA TYR A 3 -25.90 -13.30 -6.61
C TYR A 3 -26.60 -13.20 -5.26
N CYS A 4 -25.87 -12.67 -4.27
CA CYS A 4 -26.39 -12.31 -2.96
C CYS A 4 -26.28 -10.79 -2.78
N VAL A 5 -27.34 -10.17 -2.26
CA VAL A 5 -27.39 -8.73 -2.01
C VAL A 5 -26.32 -8.32 -0.98
N ASP A 6 -26.09 -9.16 0.03
CA ASP A 6 -25.14 -8.85 1.09
C ASP A 6 -23.71 -8.84 0.53
N TYR A 7 -23.02 -7.73 0.75
CA TYR A 7 -21.69 -7.45 0.22
C TYR A 7 -21.58 -7.58 -1.31
N SER A 8 -22.72 -7.43 -2.03
CA SER A 8 -22.83 -7.58 -3.48
C SER A 8 -22.07 -8.82 -3.98
N THR A 9 -22.31 -9.96 -3.34
CA THR A 9 -21.51 -11.16 -3.52
C THR A 9 -21.97 -11.96 -4.74
N PHE A 10 -21.04 -12.28 -5.64
CA PHE A 10 -21.20 -13.20 -6.75
C PHE A 10 -20.41 -14.48 -6.49
N ARG A 11 -21.08 -15.64 -6.47
CA ARG A 11 -20.43 -16.93 -6.16
C ARG A 11 -20.74 -18.00 -7.21
N THR A 12 -19.83 -18.97 -7.31
CA THR A 12 -20.00 -20.11 -8.22
C THR A 12 -21.14 -21.00 -7.71
N LEU A 13 -22.03 -21.44 -8.62
CA LEU A 13 -23.07 -22.42 -8.28
C LEU A 13 -22.42 -23.80 -8.16
N HIS A 14 -22.56 -24.46 -7.01
CA HIS A 14 -22.23 -25.88 -6.91
C HIS A 14 -23.37 -26.69 -7.56
N ASN A 15 -23.05 -27.54 -8.54
CA ASN A 15 -24.03 -28.47 -9.11
C ASN A 15 -24.46 -29.47 -8.02
N VAL A 16 -25.59 -29.19 -7.38
CA VAL A 16 -26.24 -30.13 -6.46
C VAL A 16 -26.88 -31.24 -7.28
N LYS A 17 -26.13 -32.30 -7.60
CA LYS A 17 -26.71 -33.63 -7.75
C LYS A 17 -26.87 -34.26 -6.37
N SER A 18 -27.79 -33.72 -5.58
CA SER A 18 -28.40 -34.45 -4.46
C SER A 18 -29.81 -33.91 -4.25
N SER A 19 -30.78 -34.74 -4.57
CA SER A 19 -32.19 -34.55 -4.30
C SER A 19 -32.44 -34.28 -2.82
N VAL A 20 -32.56 -33.02 -2.43
CA VAL A 20 -33.34 -32.61 -1.25
C VAL A 20 -34.08 -31.34 -1.65
N SER A 21 -35.41 -31.41 -1.62
CA SER A 21 -36.34 -30.31 -1.84
C SER A 21 -36.04 -29.11 -0.93
N PRO A 22 -36.25 -27.86 -1.40
CA PRO A 22 -36.08 -26.69 -0.55
C PRO A 22 -37.24 -26.63 0.45
N SER A 23 -37.00 -27.00 1.71
CA SER A 23 -37.90 -26.64 2.81
C SER A 23 -37.70 -25.17 3.13
N LEU A 24 -38.74 -24.38 2.88
CA LEU A 24 -38.93 -23.06 3.45
C LEU A 24 -38.96 -23.17 4.98
N VAL A 25 -38.41 -22.15 5.64
CA VAL A 25 -38.44 -21.85 7.09
C VAL A 25 -37.39 -22.60 7.94
N ASP A 26 -36.27 -21.91 8.22
CA ASP A 26 -35.93 -21.54 9.60
C ASP A 26 -34.95 -20.35 9.60
N ALA A 27 -35.42 -19.20 10.08
CA ALA A 27 -34.60 -18.02 10.32
C ALA A 27 -34.02 -18.11 11.74
N SER A 28 -33.20 -19.14 11.99
CA SER A 28 -32.44 -19.28 13.23
C SER A 28 -31.04 -18.74 13.02
N TYR A 29 -30.67 -17.75 13.84
CA TYR A 29 -29.36 -17.11 13.92
C TYR A 29 -28.23 -18.16 13.96
N LYS A 30 -27.41 -18.25 12.90
CA LYS A 30 -26.18 -19.05 12.91
C LYS A 30 -25.04 -18.19 13.47
N PRO A 31 -24.33 -18.63 14.51
CA PRO A 31 -23.23 -17.85 15.07
C PRO A 31 -22.15 -17.61 14.01
N ILE A 32 -21.65 -16.38 13.91
CA ILE A 32 -20.51 -16.02 13.06
C ILE A 32 -19.32 -16.90 13.47
N THR A 33 -18.79 -17.67 12.52
CA THR A 33 -17.76 -18.66 12.79
C THR A 33 -16.52 -17.98 13.34
N THR A 34 -16.21 -18.29 14.60
CA THR A 34 -14.95 -17.94 15.24
C THR A 34 -14.01 -19.12 15.00
N TYR A 35 -12.89 -18.90 14.32
CA TYR A 35 -11.87 -19.94 14.18
C TYR A 35 -10.88 -19.76 15.33
N PRO A 36 -10.83 -20.70 16.30
CA PRO A 36 -9.82 -20.65 17.34
C PRO A 36 -8.45 -20.78 16.68
N LEU A 37 -7.48 -19.98 17.15
CA LEU A 37 -6.06 -20.27 17.00
C LEU A 37 -5.72 -21.47 17.90
N GLU A 38 -6.28 -22.66 17.63
CA GLU A 38 -5.57 -23.87 18.04
C GLU A 38 -4.39 -24.02 17.08
N VAL A 39 -3.31 -23.29 17.38
CA VAL A 39 -1.99 -23.59 16.87
C VAL A 39 -1.69 -25.00 17.37
N SER A 40 -1.98 -26.00 16.54
CA SER A 40 -1.51 -27.36 16.77
C SER A 40 0.01 -27.31 16.93
N PRO A 41 0.60 -27.81 18.04
CA PRO A 41 2.05 -27.75 18.30
C PRO A 41 2.92 -28.51 17.29
N SER A 42 2.34 -29.10 16.26
CA SER A 42 3.02 -29.77 15.16
C SER A 42 3.08 -28.82 13.95
N CYS A 43 3.91 -27.78 14.03
CA CYS A 43 4.19 -26.95 12.87
C CYS A 43 5.09 -27.76 11.92
N GLU A 44 4.48 -28.56 11.05
CA GLU A 44 5.16 -28.99 9.82
C GLU A 44 5.57 -27.73 9.02
N PRO A 45 6.70 -27.74 8.30
CA PRO A 45 7.23 -26.56 7.62
C PRO A 45 6.17 -25.91 6.71
N MET A 46 6.14 -24.58 6.66
CA MET A 46 5.26 -23.78 5.80
C MET A 46 5.21 -24.37 4.37
N LYS A 47 4.14 -25.11 4.04
CA LYS A 47 4.17 -26.03 2.88
C LYS A 47 3.96 -25.37 1.52
N VAL A 48 3.43 -24.14 1.44
CA VAL A 48 3.18 -23.47 0.15
C VAL A 48 3.43 -21.96 0.22
N GLU A 49 4.33 -21.48 -0.63
CA GLU A 49 4.56 -20.06 -0.89
C GLU A 49 3.61 -19.56 -2.00
N LEU A 50 2.95 -18.43 -1.78
CA LEU A 50 2.11 -17.75 -2.78
C LEU A 50 2.81 -16.50 -3.31
N SER A 51 2.74 -16.29 -4.62
CA SER A 51 3.30 -15.11 -5.27
C SER A 51 2.29 -13.96 -5.38
N LEU A 52 2.71 -12.76 -4.96
CA LEU A 52 1.95 -11.53 -5.06
C LEU A 52 2.58 -10.57 -6.08
N LEU A 53 1.74 -10.01 -6.95
CA LEU A 53 2.01 -8.84 -7.78
C LEU A 53 1.23 -7.64 -7.25
N ASP A 54 1.94 -6.58 -6.86
CA ASP A 54 1.34 -5.32 -6.38
C ASP A 54 1.38 -4.25 -7.48
N LEU A 55 0.20 -3.84 -7.96
CA LEU A 55 0.03 -2.82 -9.00
C LEU A 55 -0.33 -1.48 -8.35
N TYR A 56 0.27 -0.39 -8.83
CA TYR A 56 0.15 0.93 -8.19
C TYR A 56 0.60 0.86 -6.73
N ALA A 57 1.72 0.17 -6.50
CA ALA A 57 2.14 -0.28 -5.19
C ALA A 57 2.41 0.87 -4.20
N GLY A 58 2.71 2.06 -4.70
CA GLY A 58 3.23 3.17 -3.91
C GLY A 58 4.44 2.70 -3.11
N CYS A 59 4.45 3.02 -1.82
CA CYS A 59 5.48 2.53 -0.91
C CYS A 59 5.20 1.13 -0.36
N GLY A 60 4.16 0.40 -0.80
CA GLY A 60 3.94 -1.02 -0.43
C GLY A 60 3.08 -1.27 0.83
N GLY A 61 2.29 -0.29 1.29
CA GLY A 61 1.48 -0.46 2.51
C GLY A 61 0.45 -1.60 2.44
N MET A 62 -0.20 -1.77 1.28
CA MET A 62 -1.19 -2.85 1.08
C MET A 62 -0.53 -4.22 1.02
N SER A 63 0.49 -4.40 0.16
CA SER A 63 1.19 -5.68 0.02
C SER A 63 1.92 -6.09 1.29
N MET A 64 2.53 -5.15 2.03
CA MET A 64 3.09 -5.41 3.35
C MET A 64 2.02 -5.95 4.30
N GLY A 65 0.87 -5.27 4.41
CA GLY A 65 -0.23 -5.73 5.23
C GLY A 65 -0.69 -7.15 4.87
N LEU A 66 -0.94 -7.41 3.59
CA LEU A 66 -1.39 -8.73 3.11
C LEU A 66 -0.40 -9.85 3.47
N CYS A 67 0.90 -9.62 3.26
CA CYS A 67 1.96 -10.57 3.61
C CYS A 67 2.02 -10.83 5.12
N LEU A 68 1.86 -9.80 5.96
CA LEU A 68 1.80 -9.99 7.41
C LEU A 68 0.56 -10.78 7.85
N GLY A 69 -0.59 -10.50 7.25
CA GLY A 69 -1.85 -11.15 7.57
C GLY A 69 -1.88 -12.63 7.22
N THR A 70 -1.43 -12.97 6.01
CA THR A 70 -1.37 -14.35 5.53
C THR A 70 -0.43 -15.20 6.38
N LYS A 71 0.72 -14.64 6.80
CA LYS A 71 1.64 -15.33 7.72
C LYS A 71 0.99 -15.72 9.04
N LEU A 72 0.15 -14.86 9.62
CA LEU A 72 -0.59 -15.17 10.85
C LEU A 72 -1.60 -16.31 10.69
N SER A 73 -2.05 -16.56 9.46
CA SER A 73 -2.90 -17.72 9.17
C SER A 73 -2.10 -18.98 8.82
N GLY A 74 -0.77 -18.91 8.72
CA GLY A 74 0.09 -20.05 8.32
C GLY A 74 0.36 -20.16 6.82
N VAL A 75 0.11 -19.09 6.04
CA VAL A 75 0.38 -19.03 4.59
C VAL A 75 1.49 -18.03 4.31
N ASN A 76 2.50 -18.42 3.54
CA ASN A 76 3.59 -17.52 3.17
C ASN A 76 3.27 -16.81 1.85
N LEU A 77 2.64 -15.63 1.90
CA LEU A 77 2.49 -14.75 0.73
C LEU A 77 3.73 -13.87 0.59
N VAL A 78 4.30 -13.81 -0.61
CA VAL A 78 5.51 -13.03 -0.91
C VAL A 78 5.26 -12.09 -2.08
N THR A 79 5.45 -10.79 -1.87
CA THR A 79 5.49 -9.79 -2.94
C THR A 79 6.69 -10.05 -3.83
N LYS A 80 6.48 -10.73 -4.98
CA LYS A 80 7.53 -11.04 -5.95
C LYS A 80 7.74 -9.90 -6.93
N TRP A 81 6.67 -9.21 -7.30
CA TRP A 81 6.72 -8.08 -8.23
C TRP A 81 5.90 -6.91 -7.70
N ALA A 82 6.38 -5.69 -7.96
CA ALA A 82 5.67 -4.46 -7.66
C ALA A 82 5.87 -3.46 -8.79
N VAL A 83 4.82 -2.71 -9.14
CA VAL A 83 4.84 -1.73 -10.24
C VAL A 83 4.29 -0.40 -9.75
N ASP A 84 5.09 0.65 -9.89
CA ASP A 84 4.68 2.03 -9.64
C ASP A 84 5.47 3.00 -10.53
N PHE A 85 4.88 4.11 -10.96
CA PHE A 85 5.56 5.08 -11.82
C PHE A 85 6.38 6.11 -11.02
N ASN A 86 6.18 6.22 -9.70
CA ASN A 86 6.94 7.12 -8.85
C ASN A 86 8.23 6.46 -8.35
N SER A 87 9.39 7.00 -8.73
CA SER A 87 10.70 6.46 -8.37
C SER A 87 10.93 6.42 -6.86
N ALA A 88 10.62 7.48 -6.12
CA ALA A 88 10.78 7.52 -4.66
C ALA A 88 9.94 6.44 -3.95
N ALA A 89 8.73 6.18 -4.44
CA ALA A 89 7.88 5.11 -3.92
C ALA A 89 8.47 3.72 -4.21
N CYS A 90 8.98 3.50 -5.43
CA CYS A 90 9.67 2.28 -5.83
C CYS A 90 10.92 2.03 -4.97
N ASP A 91 11.76 3.04 -4.78
CA ASP A 91 12.97 2.97 -3.98
C ASP A 91 12.66 2.63 -2.52
N SER A 92 11.60 3.22 -1.97
CA SER A 92 11.13 2.91 -0.62
C SER A 92 10.66 1.46 -0.51
N LEU A 93 9.87 0.98 -1.47
CA LEU A 93 9.42 -0.41 -1.48
C LEU A 93 10.61 -1.37 -1.60
N LYS A 94 11.56 -1.09 -2.50
CA LYS A 94 12.77 -1.90 -2.72
C LYS A 94 13.68 -1.93 -1.50
N LEU A 95 13.82 -0.81 -0.78
CA LEU A 95 14.60 -0.72 0.45
C LEU A 95 14.03 -1.63 1.55
N ASN A 96 12.70 -1.69 1.68
CA ASN A 96 12.05 -2.51 2.70
C ASN A 96 11.87 -3.98 2.26
N HIS A 97 11.79 -4.23 0.96
CA HIS A 97 11.57 -5.55 0.34
C HIS A 97 12.61 -5.83 -0.77
N PRO A 98 13.89 -6.06 -0.41
CA PRO A 98 14.98 -6.19 -1.38
C PRO A 98 14.80 -7.35 -2.35
N GLN A 99 14.08 -8.40 -1.97
CA GLN A 99 13.78 -9.57 -2.78
C GLN A 99 12.71 -9.31 -3.86
N THR A 100 11.96 -8.21 -3.78
CA THR A 100 10.89 -7.89 -4.73
C THR A 100 11.48 -7.28 -6.01
N HIS A 101 11.00 -7.72 -7.17
CA HIS A 101 11.26 -7.07 -8.45
C HIS A 101 10.37 -5.83 -8.58
N VAL A 102 10.91 -4.68 -8.19
CA VAL A 102 10.22 -3.39 -8.23
C VAL A 102 10.51 -2.72 -9.58
N ARG A 103 9.46 -2.35 -10.30
CA ARG A 103 9.55 -1.73 -11.63
C ARG A 103 9.02 -0.31 -11.58
N ASN A 104 9.88 0.63 -11.95
CA ASN A 104 9.54 2.04 -12.02
C ASN A 104 8.99 2.42 -13.40
N GLU A 105 7.74 2.04 -13.67
CA GLU A 105 7.07 2.28 -14.96
C GLU A 105 5.55 2.35 -14.78
N GLY A 106 4.83 2.90 -15.77
CA GLY A 106 3.37 2.88 -15.80
C GLY A 106 2.83 1.46 -15.95
N VAL A 107 1.68 1.16 -15.34
CA VAL A 107 1.09 -0.20 -15.38
C VAL A 107 0.65 -0.57 -16.81
N GLU A 108 0.26 0.41 -17.63
CA GLU A 108 -0.01 0.21 -19.05
C GLU A 108 1.23 -0.26 -19.83
N ASN A 109 2.40 0.32 -19.53
CA ASN A 109 3.67 -0.08 -20.14
C ASN A 109 4.09 -1.46 -19.65
N PHE A 110 3.91 -1.74 -18.35
CA PHE A 110 4.14 -3.06 -17.78
C PHE A 110 3.27 -4.13 -18.45
N LEU A 111 1.97 -3.87 -18.68
CA LEU A 111 1.09 -4.82 -19.38
C LEU A 111 1.60 -5.13 -20.81
N GLU A 112 2.02 -4.11 -21.56
CA GLU A 112 2.61 -4.33 -22.89
C GLU A 112 3.94 -5.08 -22.80
N LEU A 113 4.78 -4.77 -21.81
CA LEU A 113 6.00 -5.51 -21.53
C LEU A 113 5.71 -6.99 -21.27
N LEU A 114 4.70 -7.32 -20.46
CA LEU A 114 4.30 -8.71 -20.20
C LEU A 114 3.91 -9.46 -21.48
N LYS A 115 3.13 -8.81 -22.36
CA LYS A 115 2.74 -9.40 -23.66
C LYS A 115 3.95 -9.63 -24.57
N ARG A 116 4.94 -8.72 -24.56
CA ARG A 116 6.20 -8.88 -25.32
C ARG A 116 7.10 -9.94 -24.70
N TRP A 117 7.18 -9.98 -23.39
CA TRP A 117 7.91 -10.98 -22.63
C TRP A 117 7.41 -12.39 -22.94
N GLU A 118 6.10 -12.61 -22.94
CA GLU A 118 5.51 -13.90 -23.31
C GLU A 118 5.93 -14.36 -24.72
N LYS A 119 6.01 -13.42 -25.68
CA LYS A 119 6.49 -13.71 -27.04
C LYS A 119 7.98 -14.04 -27.06
N LEU A 120 8.82 -13.29 -26.34
CA LEU A 120 10.25 -13.57 -26.23
C LEU A 120 10.52 -14.93 -25.62
N ILE A 121 9.76 -15.32 -24.60
CA ILE A 121 9.84 -16.64 -23.97
C ILE A 121 9.48 -17.75 -24.96
N LYS A 122 8.43 -17.56 -25.78
CA LYS A 122 8.07 -18.50 -26.85
C LYS A 122 9.17 -18.62 -27.92
N SER A 123 9.92 -17.55 -28.19
CA SER A 123 10.98 -17.53 -29.21
C SER A 123 12.33 -18.06 -28.71
N TYR A 124 12.71 -17.77 -27.46
CA TYR A 124 14.07 -17.97 -26.95
C TYR A 124 14.17 -18.75 -25.63
N GLY A 125 13.05 -18.97 -24.95
CA GLY A 125 12.97 -19.69 -23.68
C GLY A 125 13.39 -21.16 -23.78
N CYS A 126 13.53 -21.81 -22.64
CA CYS A 126 13.84 -23.24 -22.59
C CYS A 126 12.57 -24.10 -22.69
N SER A 127 12.56 -25.07 -23.61
CA SER A 127 11.42 -25.96 -23.87
C SER A 127 11.27 -27.11 -22.87
N ASP A 128 12.26 -27.38 -22.00
CA ASP A 128 12.28 -28.58 -21.16
C ASP A 128 12.70 -28.27 -19.71
N ILE A 129 11.77 -28.40 -18.78
CA ILE A 129 12.09 -28.55 -17.35
C ILE A 129 12.18 -30.06 -17.07
N LYS A 130 13.38 -30.62 -17.20
CA LYS A 130 13.77 -31.78 -16.38
C LYS A 130 14.64 -31.26 -15.25
N THR A 131 14.08 -31.33 -14.05
CA THR A 131 14.79 -31.23 -12.77
C THR A 131 16.04 -32.08 -12.80
N SER A 132 17.20 -31.43 -12.77
CA SER A 132 18.45 -32.01 -12.29
C SER A 132 19.10 -31.00 -11.35
N SER A 133 19.34 -31.51 -10.15
CA SER A 133 19.84 -30.91 -8.93
C SER A 133 21.18 -30.18 -9.03
N ASN A 134 21.32 -29.18 -8.18
CA ASN A 134 22.53 -28.65 -7.54
C ASN A 134 23.74 -28.33 -8.44
N GLY A 135 23.83 -27.05 -8.80
CA GLY A 135 25.10 -26.36 -8.98
C GLY A 135 25.00 -25.02 -8.25
N GLU A 136 25.56 -24.94 -7.05
CA GLU A 136 25.93 -23.65 -6.46
C GLU A 136 26.92 -22.98 -7.42
N LEU A 137 26.57 -21.81 -7.94
CA LEU A 137 27.50 -20.95 -8.66
C LEU A 137 27.74 -19.73 -7.80
N ASP A 138 28.93 -19.75 -7.19
CA ASP A 138 29.59 -18.72 -6.41
C ASP A 138 29.49 -17.35 -7.11
N ASP A 139 28.88 -16.38 -6.44
CA ASP A 139 28.92 -14.96 -6.79
C ASP A 139 30.22 -14.37 -6.21
N ARG A 140 31.36 -14.91 -6.65
CA ARG A 140 32.67 -14.38 -6.27
C ARG A 140 33.12 -13.36 -7.31
N ASP A 141 33.18 -12.14 -6.81
CA ASP A 141 33.98 -11.03 -7.32
C ASP A 141 35.40 -11.55 -7.62
N GLU A 142 35.70 -11.83 -8.90
CA GLU A 142 37.05 -12.20 -9.30
C GLU A 142 37.92 -10.94 -9.27
N GLY A 143 38.71 -10.86 -8.21
CA GLY A 143 39.72 -9.84 -8.00
C GLY A 143 40.72 -9.75 -9.15
N GLU A 144 41.15 -8.51 -9.38
CA GLU A 144 42.19 -8.11 -10.30
C GLU A 144 43.46 -8.96 -10.16
N ASN A 145 43.80 -9.70 -11.22
CA ASN A 145 45.16 -10.18 -11.42
C ASN A 145 45.83 -9.31 -12.49
N ASN A 146 46.76 -8.47 -12.02
CA ASN A 146 47.77 -7.82 -12.84
C ASN A 146 48.79 -8.87 -13.33
N ASP A 147 48.85 -9.07 -14.64
CA ASP A 147 50.07 -9.08 -15.47
C ASP A 147 49.78 -9.82 -16.78
N ASP A 148 49.75 -9.09 -17.90
CA ASP A 148 50.81 -9.27 -18.88
C ASP A 148 50.78 -8.16 -19.93
N SER A 149 51.94 -7.53 -20.08
CA SER A 149 52.25 -6.53 -21.09
C SER A 149 52.31 -7.16 -22.48
N GLN A 150 51.53 -6.65 -23.44
CA GLN A 150 51.99 -6.57 -24.83
C GLN A 150 51.28 -5.44 -25.60
N SER A 151 52.13 -4.58 -26.14
CA SER A 151 51.83 -3.44 -26.99
C SER A 151 51.05 -3.81 -28.25
N GLY A 152 49.99 -3.04 -28.55
CA GLY A 152 49.29 -3.09 -29.82
C GLY A 152 48.46 -1.83 -30.04
N SER A 153 48.94 -0.99 -30.96
CA SER A 153 48.47 0.34 -31.34
C SER A 153 47.00 0.48 -31.80
N ASN A 154 46.51 1.71 -31.68
CA ASN A 154 45.40 2.35 -32.39
C ASN A 154 43.99 2.12 -31.85
N ALA A 155 43.61 2.91 -30.85
CA ALA A 155 42.22 3.29 -30.61
C ALA A 155 41.71 4.11 -31.81
N SER A 156 41.09 3.44 -32.77
CA SER A 156 40.25 4.05 -33.80
C SER A 156 38.80 4.04 -33.34
N SER A 157 38.20 5.24 -33.29
CA SER A 157 36.77 5.55 -33.41
C SER A 157 35.72 4.63 -32.75
N GLY A 158 35.14 5.09 -31.63
CA GLY A 158 33.68 5.03 -31.38
C GLY A 158 32.94 3.68 -31.37
N GLU A 159 33.62 2.54 -31.38
CA GLU A 159 32.98 1.22 -31.34
C GLU A 159 32.68 0.80 -29.90
N TYR A 160 31.40 0.68 -29.56
CA TYR A 160 30.92 0.17 -28.27
C TYR A 160 30.54 -1.31 -28.41
N GLU A 161 31.11 -2.16 -27.54
CA GLU A 161 30.82 -3.60 -27.49
C GLU A 161 29.85 -3.92 -26.35
N VAL A 162 28.78 -4.65 -26.65
CA VAL A 162 27.80 -5.14 -25.66
C VAL A 162 28.45 -6.24 -24.82
N LEU A 163 28.55 -6.04 -23.50
CA LEU A 163 28.98 -7.09 -22.57
C LEU A 163 27.83 -8.04 -22.24
N ARG A 164 26.67 -7.50 -21.84
CA ARG A 164 25.45 -8.26 -21.56
C ARG A 164 24.23 -7.34 -21.45
N LEU A 165 23.04 -7.92 -21.53
CA LEU A 165 21.80 -7.23 -21.18
C LEU A 165 21.50 -7.41 -19.68
N VAL A 166 21.05 -6.34 -19.03
CA VAL A 166 20.83 -6.31 -17.57
C VAL A 166 19.39 -6.02 -17.17
N ASP A 167 18.59 -5.38 -18.04
CA ASP A 167 17.17 -5.11 -17.79
C ASP A 167 16.38 -5.00 -19.10
N ILE A 168 15.05 -4.96 -19.01
CA ILE A 168 14.11 -4.85 -20.13
C ILE A 168 12.95 -3.94 -19.71
N CYS A 169 12.45 -3.11 -20.62
CA CYS A 169 11.25 -2.30 -20.39
C CYS A 169 10.46 -2.09 -21.69
N TYR A 170 9.22 -1.65 -21.55
CA TYR A 170 8.41 -1.20 -22.67
C TYR A 170 8.02 0.26 -22.45
N GLY A 171 8.07 1.06 -23.51
CA GLY A 171 7.80 2.50 -23.43
C GLY A 171 8.91 3.29 -24.10
N ASP A 172 9.13 4.50 -23.60
CA ASP A 172 10.09 5.46 -24.14
C ASP A 172 11.05 5.90 -23.02
N PRO A 173 11.99 5.03 -22.61
CA PRO A 173 12.85 5.30 -21.46
C PRO A 173 13.86 6.43 -21.68
N ASN A 174 14.04 6.88 -22.92
CA ASN A 174 14.97 7.94 -23.33
C ASN A 174 14.24 9.27 -23.66
N ASP A 175 12.92 9.34 -23.52
CA ASP A 175 12.08 10.50 -23.87
C ASP A 175 12.26 10.98 -25.33
N GLU A 176 12.44 10.05 -26.28
CA GLU A 176 12.70 10.34 -27.70
C GLU A 176 11.43 10.38 -28.57
N GLY A 177 10.25 10.19 -27.97
CA GLY A 177 8.96 10.07 -28.64
C GLY A 177 8.71 8.70 -29.30
N LYS A 178 9.54 7.69 -29.01
CA LYS A 178 9.47 6.36 -29.64
C LYS A 178 9.19 5.28 -28.60
N SER A 179 7.91 4.96 -28.43
CA SER A 179 7.50 3.86 -27.56
C SER A 179 7.80 2.49 -28.19
N GLY A 180 8.49 1.63 -27.46
CA GLY A 180 8.89 0.31 -27.94
C GLY A 180 9.52 -0.57 -26.86
N LEU A 181 9.95 -1.76 -27.26
CA LEU A 181 10.68 -2.68 -26.40
C LEU A 181 12.16 -2.26 -26.37
N HIS A 182 12.68 -2.03 -25.17
CA HIS A 182 14.06 -1.63 -24.93
C HIS A 182 14.74 -2.62 -23.98
N PHE A 183 16.05 -2.79 -24.16
CA PHE A 183 16.90 -3.50 -23.23
C PHE A 183 17.92 -2.54 -22.63
N LYS A 184 18.22 -2.72 -21.34
CA LYS A 184 19.32 -2.00 -20.71
C LYS A 184 20.61 -2.78 -20.97
N VAL A 185 21.58 -2.11 -21.58
CA VAL A 185 22.83 -2.68 -22.06
C VAL A 185 23.95 -2.35 -21.09
N ARG A 186 24.70 -3.37 -20.66
CA ARG A 186 26.02 -3.20 -20.02
C ARG A 186 27.07 -3.22 -21.10
N TRP A 187 27.87 -2.16 -21.17
CA TRP A 187 28.96 -2.02 -22.13
C TRP A 187 30.26 -2.59 -21.58
N LYS A 188 31.07 -3.21 -22.45
CA LYS A 188 32.35 -3.82 -22.06
C LYS A 188 33.37 -2.74 -21.71
N GLY A 189 34.01 -2.88 -20.54
CA GLY A 189 34.96 -1.89 -20.02
C GLY A 189 34.33 -0.67 -19.36
N TYR A 190 33.00 -0.64 -19.21
CA TYR A 190 32.26 0.46 -18.59
C TYR A 190 31.56 0.02 -17.30
N SER A 191 31.30 1.02 -16.44
CA SER A 191 30.69 0.83 -15.13
C SER A 191 29.15 0.69 -15.21
N PRO A 192 28.46 0.15 -14.18
CA PRO A 192 26.99 0.11 -14.14
C PRO A 192 26.29 1.47 -14.30
N SER A 193 26.96 2.57 -13.94
CA SER A 193 26.43 3.93 -14.11
C SER A 193 26.33 4.36 -15.57
N GLU A 194 26.98 3.64 -16.48
CA GLU A 194 27.02 3.94 -17.92
C GLU A 194 26.10 3.01 -18.72
N ASP A 195 25.29 2.20 -18.05
CA ASP A 195 24.30 1.32 -18.68
C ASP A 195 23.20 2.15 -19.36
N THR A 196 23.01 1.98 -20.67
CA THR A 196 22.01 2.72 -21.47
C THR A 196 20.84 1.85 -21.91
N TRP A 197 19.69 2.47 -22.16
CA TRP A 197 18.52 1.80 -22.75
C TRP A 197 18.60 1.85 -24.27
N GLU A 198 18.67 0.68 -24.90
CA GLU A 198 18.72 0.54 -26.36
C GLU A 198 17.43 -0.12 -26.88
N PRO A 199 16.81 0.41 -27.95
CA PRO A 199 15.65 -0.24 -28.56
C PRO A 199 16.07 -1.58 -29.17
N ILE A 200 15.16 -2.56 -29.15
CA ILE A 200 15.43 -3.90 -29.71
C ILE A 200 15.91 -3.86 -31.17
N ALA A 201 15.47 -2.86 -31.95
CA ALA A 201 15.88 -2.65 -33.34
C ALA A 201 17.38 -2.30 -33.49
N ASN A 202 18.01 -1.73 -32.45
CA ASN A 202 19.44 -1.45 -32.45
C ASN A 202 20.28 -2.69 -32.09
N LEU A 203 19.63 -3.77 -31.62
CA LEU A 203 20.27 -4.97 -31.08
C LEU A 203 20.14 -6.19 -32.01
N GLU A 204 19.91 -5.98 -33.31
CA GLU A 204 19.73 -7.05 -34.30
C GLU A 204 20.90 -8.05 -34.34
N ASN A 205 22.13 -7.56 -34.15
CA ASN A 205 23.35 -8.38 -34.12
C ASN A 205 23.60 -9.06 -32.77
N CYS A 206 22.77 -8.81 -31.75
CA CYS A 206 22.95 -9.29 -30.37
C CYS A 206 22.01 -10.45 -30.01
N GLY A 207 21.61 -11.26 -30.98
CA GLY A 207 20.60 -12.33 -30.81
C GLY A 207 20.93 -13.33 -29.68
N ASP A 208 22.20 -13.71 -29.53
CA ASP A 208 22.64 -14.62 -28.45
C ASP A 208 22.55 -13.94 -27.07
N SER A 209 22.92 -12.67 -26.96
CA SER A 209 22.77 -11.90 -25.71
C SER A 209 21.30 -11.75 -25.29
N ILE A 210 20.40 -11.53 -26.25
CA ILE A 210 18.95 -11.48 -26.00
C ILE A 210 18.46 -12.84 -25.51
N LYS A 211 18.86 -13.93 -26.18
CA LYS A 211 18.48 -15.29 -25.82
C LYS A 211 18.97 -15.65 -24.41
N ASP A 212 20.20 -15.32 -24.07
CA ASP A 212 20.77 -15.58 -22.75
C ASP A 212 20.09 -14.75 -21.66
N PHE A 213 19.77 -13.48 -21.94
CA PHE A 213 18.99 -12.65 -21.04
C PHE A 213 17.59 -13.22 -20.80
N VAL A 214 16.88 -13.61 -21.86
CA VAL A 214 15.52 -14.17 -21.77
C VAL A 214 15.53 -15.46 -20.96
N ARG A 215 16.48 -16.36 -21.21
CA ARG A 215 16.62 -17.63 -20.46
C ARG A 215 16.91 -17.42 -18.98
N ARG A 216 17.88 -16.54 -18.65
CA ARG A 216 18.18 -16.18 -17.26
C ARG A 216 16.98 -15.51 -16.60
N GLY A 217 16.32 -14.58 -17.30
CA GLY A 217 15.14 -13.87 -16.82
C GLY A 217 13.96 -14.80 -16.55
N GLN A 218 13.75 -15.82 -17.39
CA GLN A 218 12.75 -16.87 -17.17
C GLN A 218 13.06 -17.68 -15.91
N GLN A 219 14.31 -18.10 -15.74
CA GLN A 219 14.75 -18.90 -14.60
C GLN A 219 14.63 -18.12 -13.27
N LEU A 220 14.99 -16.84 -13.29
CA LEU A 220 14.91 -15.93 -12.15
C LEU A 220 13.50 -15.34 -11.96
N LYS A 221 12.56 -15.58 -12.88
CA LYS A 221 11.22 -15.01 -12.91
C LYS A 221 11.19 -13.48 -12.74
N ILE A 222 12.06 -12.76 -13.45
CA ILE A 222 12.16 -11.29 -13.38
C ILE A 222 10.86 -10.59 -13.79
N LEU A 223 10.06 -11.24 -14.63
CA LEU A 223 8.72 -10.81 -15.06
C LEU A 223 7.78 -12.02 -15.01
N PRO A 224 6.54 -11.84 -14.53
CA PRO A 224 5.57 -12.92 -14.44
C PRO A 224 5.01 -13.32 -15.81
N LEU A 225 4.74 -14.60 -16.00
CA LEU A 225 3.90 -15.11 -17.08
C LEU A 225 2.53 -15.53 -16.54
N PRO A 226 1.51 -15.71 -17.40
CA PRO A 226 0.24 -16.29 -16.97
C PRO A 226 0.46 -17.61 -16.21
N GLY A 227 -0.07 -17.68 -14.98
CA GLY A 227 0.13 -18.81 -14.06
C GLY A 227 1.26 -18.64 -13.03
N ASP A 228 2.14 -17.65 -13.17
CA ASP A 228 3.19 -17.37 -12.18
C ASP A 228 2.69 -16.56 -10.96
N VAL A 229 1.56 -15.85 -11.10
CA VAL A 229 1.01 -14.94 -10.09
C VAL A 229 -0.19 -15.58 -9.40
N ASP A 230 -0.10 -15.84 -8.11
CA ASP A 230 -1.22 -16.35 -7.32
C ASP A 230 -2.21 -15.25 -6.92
N MET A 231 -1.70 -14.06 -6.60
CA MET A 231 -2.52 -12.93 -6.18
C MET A 231 -2.09 -11.64 -6.87
N ILE A 232 -3.06 -10.84 -7.29
CA ILE A 232 -2.86 -9.43 -7.66
C ILE A 232 -3.54 -8.54 -6.63
N CYS A 233 -2.83 -7.55 -6.10
CA CYS A 233 -3.44 -6.41 -5.44
C CYS A 233 -3.17 -5.11 -6.20
N GLY A 234 -4.06 -4.13 -6.08
CA GLY A 234 -3.74 -2.76 -6.51
C GLY A 234 -4.79 -1.72 -6.18
N GLY A 235 -4.35 -0.46 -6.12
CA GLY A 235 -5.20 0.71 -5.89
C GLY A 235 -5.21 1.63 -7.12
N PRO A 236 -5.90 1.28 -8.22
CA PRO A 236 -5.85 2.06 -9.45
C PRO A 236 -6.36 3.49 -9.21
N PRO A 237 -5.56 4.52 -9.53
CA PRO A 237 -5.94 5.90 -9.26
C PRO A 237 -7.15 6.29 -10.10
N CYS A 238 -8.20 6.78 -9.43
CA CYS A 238 -9.42 7.30 -10.04
C CYS A 238 -9.58 8.78 -9.66
N GLN A 239 -8.65 9.62 -10.13
CA GLN A 239 -8.61 11.03 -9.72
C GLN A 239 -9.81 11.83 -10.21
N GLY A 240 -10.45 11.37 -11.30
CA GLY A 240 -11.63 12.01 -11.90
C GLY A 240 -12.82 12.08 -10.94
N ILE A 241 -12.95 11.12 -10.02
CA ILE A 241 -14.13 11.00 -9.14
C ILE A 241 -13.93 11.51 -7.70
N SER A 242 -12.68 11.74 -7.29
CA SER A 242 -12.35 12.16 -5.93
C SER A 242 -13.08 13.44 -5.54
N GLY A 243 -13.62 13.52 -4.32
CA GLY A 243 -14.20 14.76 -3.79
C GLY A 243 -13.25 15.97 -3.77
N TYR A 244 -11.94 15.75 -3.90
CA TYR A 244 -10.93 16.81 -4.05
C TYR A 244 -10.83 17.36 -5.48
N ASN A 245 -11.28 16.62 -6.50
CA ASN A 245 -11.31 17.11 -7.87
C ASN A 245 -12.52 18.06 -8.04
N ARG A 246 -12.24 19.32 -8.40
CA ARG A 246 -13.26 20.36 -8.63
C ARG A 246 -13.91 20.25 -10.01
N HIS A 247 -13.25 19.60 -10.97
CA HIS A 247 -13.70 19.44 -12.35
C HIS A 247 -13.91 17.96 -12.65
N ARG A 248 -15.09 17.45 -12.26
CA ARG A 248 -15.44 16.03 -12.39
C ARG A 248 -16.33 15.85 -13.62
N ASN A 249 -15.99 14.92 -14.50
CA ASN A 249 -16.86 14.52 -15.60
C ASN A 249 -17.97 13.61 -15.04
N THR A 250 -19.16 14.16 -14.88
CA THR A 250 -20.33 13.43 -14.34
C THR A 250 -21.07 12.62 -15.39
N ASP A 251 -20.90 12.94 -16.67
CA ASP A 251 -21.73 12.38 -17.74
C ASP A 251 -21.16 11.07 -18.27
N ASP A 252 -19.82 10.96 -18.33
CA ASP A 252 -19.13 9.73 -18.70
C ASP A 252 -17.78 9.60 -17.98
N PRO A 253 -17.77 9.10 -16.74
CA PRO A 253 -16.54 9.03 -15.95
C PRO A 253 -15.53 8.03 -16.50
N LEU A 254 -15.95 7.04 -17.29
CA LEU A 254 -15.04 6.02 -17.85
C LEU A 254 -14.23 6.54 -19.04
N SER A 255 -14.73 7.53 -19.78
CA SER A 255 -13.95 8.21 -20.82
C SER A 255 -12.99 9.27 -20.27
N ASP A 256 -13.11 9.63 -18.98
CA ASP A 256 -12.11 10.47 -18.32
C ASP A 256 -10.80 9.69 -18.21
N GLU A 257 -9.76 10.20 -18.86
CA GLU A 257 -8.42 9.65 -18.86
C GLU A 257 -7.89 9.42 -17.43
N LYS A 258 -8.31 10.24 -16.47
CA LYS A 258 -7.94 10.14 -15.04
C LYS A 258 -8.53 8.92 -14.33
N ASN A 259 -9.47 8.21 -14.96
CA ASN A 259 -10.07 6.99 -14.43
C ASN A 259 -9.67 5.76 -15.25
N ARG A 260 -8.93 5.92 -16.37
CA ARG A 260 -8.53 4.84 -17.28
C ARG A 260 -7.74 3.71 -16.60
N GLN A 261 -7.05 4.01 -15.50
CA GLN A 261 -6.22 3.05 -14.78
C GLN A 261 -7.03 1.88 -14.18
N ILE A 262 -8.34 2.05 -13.93
CA ILE A 262 -9.20 0.91 -13.53
C ILE A 262 -9.39 -0.11 -14.65
N ILE A 263 -9.36 0.33 -15.91
CA ILE A 263 -9.44 -0.54 -17.09
C ILE A 263 -8.14 -1.33 -17.21
N ILE A 264 -7.01 -0.63 -17.14
CA ILE A 264 -5.67 -1.24 -17.23
C ILE A 264 -5.46 -2.27 -16.11
N PHE A 265 -5.85 -1.96 -14.87
CA PHE A 265 -5.81 -2.93 -13.76
C PHE A 265 -6.57 -4.22 -14.11
N MET A 266 -7.79 -4.10 -14.61
CA MET A 266 -8.61 -5.26 -14.99
C MET A 266 -8.02 -6.01 -16.19
N ASP A 267 -7.38 -5.32 -17.14
CA ASP A 267 -6.72 -5.96 -18.29
C ASP A 267 -5.47 -6.75 -17.86
N VAL A 268 -4.73 -6.30 -16.84
CA VAL A 268 -3.63 -7.07 -16.24
C VAL A 268 -4.17 -8.32 -15.52
N VAL A 269 -5.26 -8.19 -14.77
CA VAL A 269 -5.96 -9.32 -14.14
C VAL A 269 -6.45 -10.33 -15.19
N GLU A 270 -6.99 -9.84 -16.31
CA GLU A 270 -7.46 -10.67 -17.42
C GLU A 270 -6.30 -11.42 -18.10
N PHE A 271 -5.15 -10.77 -18.26
CA PHE A 271 -3.97 -11.36 -18.88
C PHE A 271 -3.30 -12.41 -17.99
N LEU A 272 -3.08 -12.11 -16.70
CA LEU A 272 -2.33 -12.97 -15.78
C LEU A 272 -3.19 -14.04 -15.10
N ARG A 273 -4.51 -13.82 -14.99
CA ARG A 273 -5.48 -14.76 -14.41
C ARG A 273 -5.09 -15.30 -13.02
N PRO A 274 -4.78 -14.42 -12.03
CA PRO A 274 -4.39 -14.87 -10.70
C PRO A 274 -5.52 -15.62 -9.98
N LYS A 275 -5.18 -16.44 -8.97
CA LYS A 275 -6.17 -17.12 -8.11
C LYS A 275 -7.04 -16.13 -7.36
N TYR A 276 -6.42 -15.08 -6.83
CA TYR A 276 -7.05 -14.03 -6.04
C TYR A 276 -6.76 -12.63 -6.58
N VAL A 277 -7.72 -11.73 -6.42
CA VAL A 277 -7.62 -10.31 -6.78
C VAL A 277 -8.11 -9.49 -5.60
N LEU A 278 -7.36 -8.46 -5.22
CA LEU A 278 -7.81 -7.45 -4.28
C LEU A 278 -7.63 -6.06 -4.89
N MET A 279 -8.73 -5.41 -5.24
CA MET A 279 -8.70 -4.02 -5.67
C MET A 279 -9.12 -3.10 -4.52
N GLU A 280 -8.32 -2.10 -4.20
CA GLU A 280 -8.66 -1.03 -3.26
C GLU A 280 -9.06 0.25 -4.00
N ASN A 281 -9.98 1.03 -3.42
CA ASN A 281 -10.23 2.39 -3.87
C ASN A 281 -10.88 3.28 -2.80
N VAL A 282 -10.97 4.58 -3.11
CA VAL A 282 -11.66 5.57 -2.28
C VAL A 282 -13.17 5.31 -2.23
N ALA A 283 -13.83 5.67 -1.12
CA ALA A 283 -15.27 5.48 -0.94
C ALA A 283 -16.14 6.22 -1.97
N ASP A 284 -15.61 7.28 -2.60
CA ASP A 284 -16.32 8.03 -3.63
C ASP A 284 -16.59 7.18 -4.90
N ILE A 285 -15.89 6.05 -5.09
CA ILE A 285 -16.17 5.10 -6.19
C ILE A 285 -17.58 4.51 -6.12
N LEU A 286 -18.19 4.52 -4.93
CA LEU A 286 -19.57 4.06 -4.69
C LEU A 286 -20.59 5.20 -4.59
N ARG A 287 -20.15 6.46 -4.72
CA ARG A 287 -21.00 7.65 -4.58
C ARG A 287 -21.12 8.43 -5.88
N PHE A 288 -20.00 8.60 -6.58
CA PHE A 288 -19.95 9.37 -7.82
C PHE A 288 -20.64 8.61 -8.94
N ASP A 289 -21.40 9.33 -9.79
CA ASP A 289 -22.11 8.79 -10.95
C ASP A 289 -22.82 7.45 -10.68
N LYS A 290 -23.62 7.40 -9.61
CA LYS A 290 -24.35 6.18 -9.19
C LYS A 290 -23.45 4.95 -9.10
N ALA A 291 -22.21 5.11 -8.63
CA ALA A 291 -21.22 4.05 -8.51
C ALA A 291 -20.84 3.36 -9.84
N SER A 292 -20.87 4.07 -10.98
CA SER A 292 -20.54 3.49 -12.30
C SER A 292 -19.18 2.79 -12.31
N LEU A 293 -18.14 3.41 -11.76
CA LEU A 293 -16.80 2.80 -11.65
C LEU A 293 -16.78 1.57 -10.72
N GLY A 294 -17.47 1.63 -9.58
CA GLY A 294 -17.54 0.49 -8.65
C GLY A 294 -18.30 -0.70 -9.27
N ARG A 295 -19.41 -0.43 -9.95
CA ARG A 295 -20.17 -1.43 -10.70
C ARG A 295 -19.37 -1.97 -11.89
N TYR A 296 -18.61 -1.13 -12.58
CA TYR A 296 -17.70 -1.55 -13.65
C TYR A 296 -16.67 -2.56 -13.13
N ALA A 297 -16.01 -2.26 -12.01
CA ALA A 297 -15.01 -3.15 -11.44
C ALA A 297 -15.59 -4.53 -11.08
N LEU A 298 -16.74 -4.54 -10.39
CA LEU A 298 -17.44 -5.77 -10.03
C LEU A 298 -17.90 -6.55 -11.27
N SER A 299 -18.42 -5.84 -12.28
CA SER A 299 -18.86 -6.41 -13.55
C SER A 299 -17.70 -7.06 -14.32
N ARG A 300 -16.53 -6.43 -14.40
CA ARG A 300 -15.33 -7.01 -15.04
C ARG A 300 -14.90 -8.30 -14.37
N LEU A 301 -14.86 -8.36 -13.04
CA LEU A 301 -14.54 -9.60 -12.31
C LEU A 301 -15.54 -10.73 -12.65
N VAL A 302 -16.84 -10.43 -12.61
CA VAL A 302 -17.89 -11.41 -12.95
C VAL A 302 -17.81 -11.85 -14.42
N HIS A 303 -17.52 -10.93 -15.33
CA HIS A 303 -17.33 -11.21 -16.76
C HIS A 303 -16.16 -12.17 -16.99
N MET A 304 -15.04 -11.96 -16.29
CA MET A 304 -13.85 -12.84 -16.26
C MET A 304 -14.07 -14.14 -15.46
N ARG A 305 -15.31 -14.43 -15.05
CA ARG A 305 -15.72 -15.62 -14.28
C ARG A 305 -15.08 -15.71 -12.88
N TYR A 306 -14.67 -14.60 -12.29
CA TYR A 306 -14.30 -14.58 -10.87
C TYR A 306 -15.57 -14.60 -10.01
N GLN A 307 -15.51 -15.34 -8.91
CA GLN A 307 -16.33 -15.02 -7.74
C GLN A 307 -15.90 -13.66 -7.25
N ALA A 308 -16.84 -12.82 -6.83
CA ALA A 308 -16.54 -11.44 -6.49
C ALA A 308 -17.37 -10.94 -5.31
N ARG A 309 -16.82 -9.97 -4.58
CA ARG A 309 -17.44 -9.43 -3.37
C ARG A 309 -16.92 -8.02 -3.10
N LEU A 310 -17.78 -7.16 -2.58
CA LEU A 310 -17.52 -5.75 -2.32
C LEU A 310 -17.75 -5.40 -0.85
N GLY A 311 -16.76 -4.77 -0.22
CA GLY A 311 -16.81 -4.37 1.18
C GLY A 311 -16.23 -2.98 1.41
N THR A 312 -16.80 -2.24 2.36
CA THR A 312 -16.28 -0.95 2.82
C THR A 312 -15.78 -1.09 4.25
N MET A 313 -14.50 -0.75 4.47
CA MET A 313 -13.82 -0.90 5.76
C MET A 313 -13.29 0.45 6.25
N ALA A 314 -13.41 0.70 7.56
CA ALA A 314 -12.83 1.86 8.22
C ALA A 314 -11.54 1.48 8.94
N ALA A 315 -10.43 2.15 8.63
CA ALA A 315 -9.10 1.81 9.14
C ALA A 315 -9.01 1.79 10.67
N GLY A 316 -9.69 2.73 11.35
CA GLY A 316 -9.69 2.78 12.80
C GLY A 316 -10.25 1.54 13.49
N CYS A 317 -11.17 0.82 12.82
CA CYS A 317 -11.74 -0.43 13.34
C CYS A 317 -10.70 -1.58 13.45
N TYR A 318 -9.47 -1.36 12.99
CA TYR A 318 -8.38 -2.34 12.97
C TYR A 318 -7.13 -1.79 13.68
N GLY A 319 -7.32 -1.05 14.78
CA GLY A 319 -6.21 -0.61 15.64
C GLY A 319 -5.43 0.59 15.10
N LEU A 320 -6.13 1.63 14.63
CA LEU A 320 -5.50 2.90 14.28
C LEU A 320 -6.27 4.09 14.85
N PRO A 321 -5.58 5.14 15.33
CA PRO A 321 -6.22 6.39 15.74
C PRO A 321 -6.55 7.29 14.54
N GLN A 322 -7.15 6.70 13.50
CA GLN A 322 -7.53 7.37 12.27
C GLN A 322 -8.91 6.88 11.80
N PHE A 323 -9.77 7.81 11.37
CA PHE A 323 -10.97 7.46 10.61
C PHE A 323 -10.71 7.62 9.10
N ARG A 324 -10.46 6.50 8.42
CA ARG A 324 -10.25 6.41 6.96
C ARG A 324 -11.08 5.28 6.37
N LEU A 325 -12.08 5.65 5.57
CA LEU A 325 -12.98 4.71 4.91
C LEU A 325 -12.43 4.36 3.51
N ARG A 326 -12.36 3.08 3.18
CA ARG A 326 -11.93 2.55 1.88
C ARG A 326 -12.80 1.38 1.42
N VAL A 327 -12.84 1.19 0.11
CA VAL A 327 -13.64 0.17 -0.56
C VAL A 327 -12.71 -0.88 -1.12
N PHE A 328 -13.07 -2.14 -0.91
CA PHE A 328 -12.28 -3.31 -1.29
C PHE A 328 -13.14 -4.25 -2.12
N PHE A 329 -12.58 -4.72 -3.23
CA PHE A 329 -13.19 -5.70 -4.12
C PHE A 329 -12.35 -6.97 -4.08
N TRP A 330 -12.93 -8.04 -3.56
CA TRP A 330 -12.35 -9.38 -3.68
C TRP A 330 -12.76 -10.00 -5.01
N GLY A 331 -11.80 -10.64 -5.66
CA GLY A 331 -12.00 -11.60 -6.74
C GLY A 331 -11.33 -12.93 -6.37
N ALA A 332 -12.00 -14.06 -6.61
CA ALA A 332 -11.40 -15.39 -6.51
C ALA A 332 -11.82 -16.27 -7.68
N LEU A 333 -10.90 -17.06 -8.25
CA LEU A 333 -11.25 -18.00 -9.32
C LEU A 333 -12.36 -18.98 -8.84
N PRO A 334 -13.14 -19.58 -9.75
CA PRO A 334 -14.19 -20.52 -9.37
C PRO A 334 -13.71 -21.75 -8.58
N SER A 335 -12.43 -22.12 -8.73
CA SER A 335 -11.77 -23.22 -8.01
C SER A 335 -11.38 -22.87 -6.58
N GLU A 336 -11.40 -21.58 -6.23
CA GLU A 336 -10.91 -21.03 -4.98
C GLU A 336 -12.07 -20.66 -4.03
N ARG A 337 -11.78 -20.47 -2.75
CA ARG A 337 -12.76 -19.93 -1.80
C ARG A 337 -12.71 -18.41 -1.84
N LEU A 338 -13.86 -17.75 -2.02
CA LEU A 338 -13.93 -16.29 -1.98
C LEU A 338 -13.64 -15.77 -0.56
N PRO A 339 -12.61 -14.93 -0.34
CA PRO A 339 -12.29 -14.45 1.00
C PRO A 339 -13.44 -13.67 1.67
N PRO A 340 -13.69 -13.86 2.99
CA PRO A 340 -14.57 -13.00 3.76
C PRO A 340 -13.93 -11.66 4.10
N PHE A 341 -14.74 -10.69 4.52
CA PHE A 341 -14.22 -9.47 5.14
C PHE A 341 -14.07 -9.66 6.66
N PRO A 342 -12.92 -9.26 7.23
CA PRO A 342 -12.74 -9.32 8.67
C PRO A 342 -13.61 -8.27 9.36
N LEU A 343 -14.33 -8.66 10.41
CA LEU A 343 -15.12 -7.75 11.23
C LEU A 343 -14.21 -6.78 12.02
N PRO A 344 -14.74 -5.61 12.42
CA PRO A 344 -14.06 -4.70 13.33
C PRO A 344 -13.49 -5.42 14.57
N SER A 345 -12.30 -5.00 14.99
CA SER A 345 -11.69 -5.41 16.27
C SER A 345 -11.75 -4.30 17.31
N HIS A 346 -11.92 -3.04 16.90
CA HIS A 346 -11.92 -1.86 17.78
C HIS A 346 -13.25 -1.10 17.70
N ASP A 347 -13.74 -0.57 18.84
CA ASP A 347 -15.00 0.16 18.95
C ASP A 347 -14.88 1.63 18.51
N VAL A 348 -14.72 1.86 17.21
CA VAL A 348 -14.56 3.21 16.65
C VAL A 348 -15.90 3.87 16.35
N ILE A 349 -16.02 5.14 16.80
CA ILE A 349 -17.14 6.00 16.41
C ILE A 349 -17.06 6.31 14.92
N VAL A 350 -18.03 5.79 14.16
CA VAL A 350 -18.10 5.99 12.72
C VAL A 350 -18.57 7.42 12.42
N LYS A 351 -17.75 8.19 11.71
CA LYS A 351 -18.05 9.61 11.41
C LYS A 351 -18.98 9.80 10.21
N TYR A 352 -18.93 8.90 9.24
CA TYR A 352 -19.78 8.90 8.05
C TYR A 352 -19.87 7.51 7.43
N TRP A 353 -21.00 7.21 6.79
CA TRP A 353 -21.24 5.94 6.08
C TRP A 353 -21.30 6.10 4.55
N PRO A 354 -21.15 4.99 3.79
CA PRO A 354 -21.50 4.93 2.36
C PRO A 354 -22.90 5.44 2.07
N SER A 355 -23.21 5.63 0.79
CA SER A 355 -24.58 5.88 0.35
C SER A 355 -25.51 4.75 0.80
N PRO A 356 -26.80 5.01 1.08
CA PRO A 356 -27.76 3.98 1.50
C PRO A 356 -27.83 2.78 0.56
N GLU A 357 -27.56 2.98 -0.73
CA GLU A 357 -27.53 1.91 -1.74
C GLU A 357 -26.46 0.82 -1.44
N PHE A 358 -25.34 1.20 -0.83
CA PHE A 358 -24.23 0.29 -0.50
C PHE A 358 -24.06 0.09 1.00
N GLU A 359 -25.12 0.36 1.79
CA GLU A 359 -25.09 0.19 3.24
C GLU A 359 -24.75 -1.26 3.62
N ARG A 360 -25.32 -2.25 2.92
CA ARG A 360 -25.05 -3.69 3.10
C ARG A 360 -23.65 -4.15 2.70
N ASN A 361 -22.86 -3.29 2.06
CA ASN A 361 -21.45 -3.56 1.78
C ASN A 361 -20.56 -3.06 2.93
N THR A 362 -21.12 -2.44 3.95
CA THR A 362 -20.37 -1.95 5.10
C THR A 362 -19.92 -3.12 5.97
N VAL A 363 -18.62 -3.19 6.25
CA VAL A 363 -18.05 -4.21 7.13
C VAL A 363 -18.18 -3.71 8.58
N ALA A 364 -19.24 -4.14 9.24
CA ALA A 364 -19.56 -3.79 10.62
C ALA A 364 -20.38 -4.92 11.27
N TYR A 365 -20.46 -4.90 12.60
CA TYR A 365 -21.45 -5.70 13.33
C TYR A 365 -22.85 -5.14 13.11
N GLU A 366 -23.87 -6.00 13.12
CA GLU A 366 -25.25 -5.53 13.07
C GLU A 366 -25.62 -4.78 14.36
N GLU A 367 -26.59 -3.87 14.25
CA GLU A 367 -27.06 -3.09 15.39
C GLU A 367 -27.70 -3.99 16.45
N GLY A 368 -27.30 -3.82 17.71
CA GLY A 368 -27.80 -4.62 18.83
C GLY A 368 -27.13 -5.98 19.03
N GLN A 369 -26.22 -6.42 18.15
CA GLN A 369 -25.42 -7.61 18.41
C GLN A 369 -24.40 -7.36 19.53
N PRO A 370 -24.29 -8.28 20.52
CA PRO A 370 -23.22 -8.18 21.52
C PRO A 370 -21.88 -8.33 20.83
N ARG A 371 -20.99 -7.36 21.07
CA ARG A 371 -19.66 -7.30 20.47
C ARG A 371 -18.62 -7.12 21.56
N ASP A 372 -17.54 -7.87 21.41
CA ASP A 372 -16.37 -7.82 22.27
C ASP A 372 -15.26 -7.19 21.42
N LEU A 373 -15.06 -5.89 21.62
CA LEU A 373 -14.17 -5.03 20.84
C LEU A 373 -13.17 -4.34 21.77
N GLU A 374 -11.95 -4.18 21.27
CA GLU A 374 -10.91 -3.38 21.93
C GLU A 374 -11.30 -1.89 21.90
N GLU A 375 -10.75 -1.13 22.85
CA GLU A 375 -10.97 0.32 22.91
C GLU A 375 -10.40 1.01 21.67
N ALA A 376 -11.07 2.04 21.18
CA ALA A 376 -10.58 2.83 20.06
C ALA A 376 -9.28 3.57 20.43
N LEU A 377 -8.23 3.36 19.63
CA LEU A 377 -6.99 4.10 19.80
C LEU A 377 -7.16 5.59 19.51
N VAL A 378 -6.42 6.41 20.25
CA VAL A 378 -6.34 7.87 20.09
C VAL A 378 -4.92 8.32 19.75
N LEU A 379 -4.74 9.60 19.43
CA LEU A 379 -3.45 10.15 19.03
C LEU A 379 -2.33 9.89 20.05
N ARG A 380 -2.65 9.96 21.35
CA ARG A 380 -1.71 9.65 22.45
C ARG A 380 -1.10 8.26 22.26
N ASP A 381 -1.93 7.27 21.98
CA ASP A 381 -1.50 5.88 21.87
C ASP A 381 -0.49 5.69 20.75
N ALA A 382 -0.51 6.55 19.72
CA ALA A 382 0.37 6.44 18.58
C ALA A 382 1.69 7.20 18.70
N ILE A 383 1.70 8.40 19.30
CA ILE A 383 2.86 9.31 19.17
C ILE A 383 3.40 9.89 20.48
N SER A 384 2.87 9.51 21.67
CA SER A 384 3.34 10.10 22.94
C SER A 384 4.79 9.79 23.29
N ASP A 385 5.34 8.67 22.80
CA ASP A 385 6.73 8.26 23.02
C ASP A 385 7.74 8.95 22.07
N MET A 386 7.27 9.75 21.10
CA MET A 386 8.17 10.38 20.12
C MET A 386 8.90 11.59 20.73
N PRO A 387 10.22 11.71 20.50
CA PRO A 387 11.01 12.82 21.02
C PRO A 387 10.61 14.15 20.38
N ALA A 388 10.69 15.25 21.11
CA ALA A 388 10.31 16.56 20.56
C ALA A 388 11.22 16.99 19.39
N VAL A 389 10.62 17.63 18.38
CA VAL A 389 11.33 18.22 17.23
C VAL A 389 10.84 19.63 16.95
N THR A 390 11.73 20.45 16.42
CA THR A 390 11.38 21.79 15.93
C THR A 390 10.68 21.70 14.57
N TRP A 391 10.04 22.79 14.14
CA TRP A 391 9.42 22.90 12.81
C TRP A 391 10.42 22.81 11.65
N HIS A 392 11.71 22.96 11.93
CA HIS A 392 12.81 22.97 10.95
C HIS A 392 13.73 21.75 11.09
N GLU A 393 13.30 20.68 11.79
CA GLU A 393 14.10 19.47 11.96
C GLU A 393 14.49 18.82 10.61
N THR A 394 15.77 18.52 10.45
CA THR A 394 16.36 17.99 9.21
C THR A 394 17.01 16.62 9.36
N ARG A 395 17.25 16.14 10.59
CA ARG A 395 17.92 14.85 10.83
C ARG A 395 17.07 13.70 10.30
N GLU A 396 17.66 12.86 9.46
CA GLU A 396 16.98 11.67 8.91
C GLU A 396 16.73 10.61 9.97
N GLU A 397 17.66 10.49 10.92
CA GLU A 397 17.65 9.50 11.98
C GLU A 397 17.96 10.15 13.33
N ARG A 398 17.34 9.63 14.39
CA ARG A 398 17.63 9.99 15.77
C ARG A 398 17.28 8.84 16.72
N PRO A 399 17.84 8.80 17.94
CA PRO A 399 17.40 7.84 18.94
C PRO A 399 16.01 8.21 19.49
N TYR A 400 15.30 7.19 19.97
CA TYR A 400 14.20 7.42 20.90
C TYR A 400 14.74 7.94 22.23
N GLU A 401 14.01 8.84 22.87
CA GLU A 401 14.40 9.39 24.19
C GLU A 401 13.75 8.63 25.35
N ILE A 402 12.61 7.99 25.11
CA ILE A 402 11.85 7.23 26.10
C ILE A 402 11.42 5.85 25.56
N PRO A 403 11.19 4.87 26.44
CA PRO A 403 10.59 3.58 26.06
C PRO A 403 9.13 3.76 25.58
N PRO A 404 8.59 2.81 24.81
CA PRO A 404 7.17 2.83 24.45
C PRO A 404 6.30 2.69 25.70
N GLU A 405 5.23 3.49 25.77
CA GLU A 405 4.31 3.55 26.91
C GLU A 405 3.02 2.74 26.65
N THR A 406 2.61 2.60 25.39
CA THR A 406 1.39 1.88 24.99
C THR A 406 1.69 0.59 24.24
N GLU A 407 0.72 -0.35 24.20
CA GLU A 407 0.84 -1.58 23.40
C GLU A 407 1.02 -1.28 21.91
N PHE A 408 0.35 -0.23 21.41
CA PHE A 408 0.53 0.23 20.04
C PHE A 408 1.97 0.67 19.77
N GLN A 409 2.57 1.46 20.66
CA GLN A 409 3.97 1.90 20.51
C GLN A 409 4.95 0.74 20.62
N LYS A 410 4.71 -0.20 21.53
CA LYS A 410 5.51 -1.44 21.66
C LYS A 410 5.49 -2.21 20.35
N TYR A 411 4.31 -2.44 19.78
CA TYR A 411 4.17 -3.17 18.52
C TYR A 411 4.80 -2.43 17.33
N MET A 412 4.61 -1.10 17.20
CA MET A 412 5.21 -0.32 16.12
C MET A 412 6.74 -0.30 16.17
N ARG A 413 7.34 -0.41 17.36
CA ARG A 413 8.80 -0.39 17.59
C ARG A 413 9.46 -1.77 17.51
N LEU A 414 8.70 -2.85 17.27
CA LEU A 414 9.27 -4.17 17.03
C LEU A 414 10.21 -4.16 15.82
N SER A 415 11.23 -5.00 15.87
CA SER A 415 12.16 -5.16 14.76
C SER A 415 11.50 -5.82 13.55
N LYS A 416 12.15 -5.67 12.40
CA LYS A 416 11.74 -6.37 11.16
C LYS A 416 11.67 -7.89 11.36
N HIS A 417 12.61 -8.45 12.14
CA HIS A 417 12.64 -9.89 12.43
C HIS A 417 11.44 -10.33 13.28
N GLU A 418 11.07 -9.57 14.30
CA GLU A 418 9.93 -9.88 15.18
C GLU A 418 8.59 -9.77 14.45
N ILE A 419 8.43 -8.80 13.55
CA ILE A 419 7.19 -8.61 12.80
C ILE A 419 7.08 -9.58 11.62
N MET A 420 8.19 -9.88 10.93
CA MET A 420 8.17 -10.72 9.72
C MET A 420 8.46 -12.20 10.00
N SER A 421 8.89 -12.58 11.20
CA SER A 421 9.32 -13.92 11.59
C SER A 421 10.34 -14.55 10.62
N CYS A 422 11.30 -13.75 10.13
CA CYS A 422 12.33 -14.23 9.20
C CYS A 422 13.57 -14.73 9.97
N SER A 423 13.99 -15.98 9.70
CA SER A 423 15.20 -16.60 10.26
C SER A 423 16.43 -15.74 9.94
N SER A 424 17.19 -15.34 10.95
CA SER A 424 18.47 -14.64 10.74
C SER A 424 19.58 -15.65 10.46
N THR A 425 20.29 -15.47 9.34
CA THR A 425 21.69 -15.88 9.25
C THR A 425 22.44 -15.10 10.33
N GLY A 426 23.01 -15.82 11.30
CA GLY A 426 23.35 -15.29 12.62
C GLY A 426 24.22 -14.03 12.62
N VAL A 427 23.59 -12.88 12.91
CA VAL A 427 24.16 -11.78 13.69
C VAL A 427 22.98 -11.15 14.43
N LYS A 428 22.94 -11.27 15.78
CA LYS A 428 22.07 -10.42 16.59
C LYS A 428 22.67 -9.00 16.53
N GLU A 429 22.26 -8.19 15.56
CA GLU A 429 22.56 -6.77 15.61
C GLU A 429 21.80 -6.16 16.79
N THR A 430 22.46 -6.09 17.94
CA THR A 430 22.06 -5.27 19.10
C THR A 430 22.26 -3.79 18.78
N LYS A 431 21.65 -3.29 17.70
CA LYS A 431 21.54 -1.85 17.46
C LYS A 431 20.29 -1.36 18.18
N GLU A 432 20.45 -0.32 18.99
CA GLU A 432 19.30 0.35 19.60
C GLU A 432 18.33 0.81 18.50
N PRO A 433 17.00 0.74 18.73
CA PRO A 433 16.02 1.10 17.73
C PRO A 433 16.18 2.58 17.33
N VAL A 434 16.44 2.82 16.03
CA VAL A 434 16.63 4.16 15.46
C VAL A 434 15.33 4.68 14.85
N LEU A 435 14.88 5.84 15.30
CA LEU A 435 13.74 6.57 14.78
C LEU A 435 14.14 7.30 13.49
N SER A 436 13.59 6.89 12.33
CA SER A 436 13.75 7.64 11.08
C SER A 436 12.52 8.46 10.73
N ASP A 437 12.71 9.40 9.80
CA ASP A 437 11.64 10.19 9.18
C ASP A 437 10.83 11.03 10.18
N HIS A 438 11.37 11.28 11.37
CA HIS A 438 10.73 12.13 12.37
C HIS A 438 10.98 13.62 12.08
N ARG A 439 10.56 14.03 10.87
CA ARG A 439 10.74 15.37 10.30
C ARG A 439 9.38 15.96 9.87
N PRO A 440 9.01 17.16 10.34
CA PRO A 440 7.79 17.84 9.91
C PRO A 440 7.99 18.54 8.56
N CYS A 441 6.89 18.78 7.84
CA CYS A 441 6.94 19.70 6.71
C CYS A 441 7.35 21.09 7.21
N GLN A 442 8.36 21.67 6.56
CA GLN A 442 8.85 23.00 6.89
C GLN A 442 7.78 24.04 6.56
N LEU A 443 7.33 24.75 7.60
CA LEU A 443 6.45 25.90 7.46
C LEU A 443 7.27 27.09 6.95
N ASN A 444 6.68 27.95 6.13
CA ASN A 444 7.27 29.27 5.91
C ASN A 444 7.19 30.08 7.21
N GLU A 445 8.04 31.11 7.34
CA GLU A 445 8.12 31.94 8.55
C GLU A 445 6.76 32.53 8.95
N ASP A 446 5.96 32.99 7.97
CA ASP A 446 4.63 33.56 8.24
C ASP A 446 3.69 32.54 8.88
N ASP A 447 3.66 31.32 8.34
CA ASP A 447 2.82 30.25 8.85
C ASP A 447 3.33 29.72 10.19
N TYR A 448 4.65 29.68 10.40
CA TYR A 448 5.22 29.34 11.70
C TYR A 448 4.80 30.35 12.77
N LEU A 449 4.91 31.65 12.50
CA LEU A 449 4.46 32.70 13.42
C LEU A 449 2.97 32.56 13.76
N ARG A 450 2.12 32.22 12.79
CA ARG A 450 0.69 31.93 13.03
C ARG A 450 0.52 30.71 13.94
N VAL A 451 1.22 29.61 13.67
CA VAL A 451 1.14 28.38 14.45
C VAL A 451 1.52 28.62 15.91
N CYS A 452 2.59 29.39 16.17
CA CYS A 452 3.00 29.78 17.53
C CYS A 452 1.90 30.51 18.31
N LEU A 453 1.00 31.22 17.62
CA LEU A 453 -0.13 31.94 18.23
C LEU A 453 -1.36 31.06 18.45
N VAL A 454 -1.43 29.88 17.83
CA VAL A 454 -2.55 28.94 18.07
C VAL A 454 -2.41 28.33 19.47
N PRO A 455 -3.38 28.52 20.38
CA PRO A 455 -3.29 28.03 21.76
C PRO A 455 -3.07 26.51 21.85
N ARG A 456 -2.28 26.06 22.83
CA ARG A 456 -2.02 24.63 23.10
C ARG A 456 -3.14 24.02 23.96
N ARG A 457 -4.32 23.88 23.37
CA ARG A 457 -5.50 23.28 24.01
C ARG A 457 -6.38 22.56 22.98
N LYS A 458 -7.17 21.59 23.44
CA LYS A 458 -8.14 20.89 22.60
C LYS A 458 -9.08 21.85 21.87
N GLY A 459 -9.25 21.63 20.56
CA GLY A 459 -10.12 22.42 19.69
C GLY A 459 -9.57 23.77 19.23
N ALA A 460 -8.34 24.14 19.60
CA ALA A 460 -7.70 25.37 19.13
C ALA A 460 -7.46 25.35 17.62
N ASN A 461 -7.74 26.48 16.95
CA ASN A 461 -7.63 26.61 15.50
C ASN A 461 -7.44 28.08 15.06
N PHE A 462 -7.49 28.35 13.75
CA PHE A 462 -7.30 29.72 13.22
C PHE A 462 -8.27 30.76 13.80
N ARG A 463 -9.44 30.34 14.31
CA ARG A 463 -10.43 31.24 14.93
C ARG A 463 -9.94 31.83 16.25
N ASP A 464 -8.92 31.24 16.86
CA ASP A 464 -8.27 31.75 18.07
C ASP A 464 -7.16 32.78 17.76
N LEU A 465 -6.85 33.01 16.48
CA LEU A 465 -5.82 33.98 16.09
C LEU A 465 -6.30 35.43 16.29
N PRO A 466 -5.37 36.37 16.61
CA PRO A 466 -5.72 37.78 16.74
C PRO A 466 -6.39 38.35 15.50
N GLY A 467 -7.45 39.13 15.69
CA GLY A 467 -8.20 39.79 14.60
C GLY A 467 -9.24 38.90 13.91
N VAL A 468 -9.67 37.80 14.54
CA VAL A 468 -10.79 36.97 14.09
C VAL A 468 -12.03 37.20 14.96
N ILE A 469 -13.17 37.42 14.32
CA ILE A 469 -14.48 37.51 14.96
C ILE A 469 -15.35 36.37 14.44
N VAL A 470 -15.99 35.62 15.34
CA VAL A 470 -16.99 34.60 14.97
C VAL A 470 -18.38 35.17 15.25
N GLY A 471 -19.18 35.36 14.19
CA GLY A 471 -20.54 35.88 14.32
C GLY A 471 -21.51 34.86 14.91
N GLY A 472 -22.73 35.31 15.25
CA GLY A 472 -23.82 34.43 15.72
C GLY A 472 -24.26 33.37 14.69
N ASP A 473 -23.88 33.54 13.42
CA ASP A 473 -24.06 32.58 12.33
C ASP A 473 -22.94 31.51 12.24
N ASN A 474 -22.03 31.50 13.22
CA ASN A 474 -20.86 30.62 13.31
C ASN A 474 -19.88 30.77 12.13
N VAL A 475 -19.91 31.91 11.44
CA VAL A 475 -18.97 32.25 10.36
C VAL A 475 -17.84 33.12 10.93
N ALA A 476 -16.60 32.68 10.73
CA ALA A 476 -15.41 33.44 11.08
C ALA A 476 -15.16 34.56 10.05
N ARG A 477 -14.84 35.76 10.54
CA ARG A 477 -14.57 36.95 9.73
C ARG A 477 -13.36 37.71 10.27
N ARG A 478 -12.71 38.49 9.42
CA ARG A 478 -11.65 39.40 9.81
C ARG A 478 -12.24 40.61 10.55
N ASP A 479 -11.63 41.00 11.65
CA ASP A 479 -11.94 42.28 12.29
C ASP A 479 -11.45 43.43 11.41
N THR A 480 -12.38 44.25 10.93
CA THR A 480 -12.09 45.42 10.10
C THR A 480 -11.76 46.66 10.92
N LYS A 481 -12.05 46.67 12.22
CA LYS A 481 -11.79 47.81 13.12
C LYS A 481 -10.38 47.78 13.69
N ASP A 482 -9.82 46.60 13.91
CA ASP A 482 -8.46 46.41 14.43
C ASP A 482 -7.73 45.33 13.59
N PRO A 483 -7.27 45.69 12.37
CA PRO A 483 -6.63 44.73 11.49
C PRO A 483 -5.29 44.27 12.05
N LYS A 484 -5.20 42.98 12.38
CA LYS A 484 -3.94 42.35 12.80
C LYS A 484 -3.12 41.89 11.60
N VAL A 485 -1.85 42.26 11.60
CA VAL A 485 -0.86 41.92 10.57
C VAL A 485 0.37 41.26 11.19
N LEU A 486 1.09 40.50 10.39
CA LEU A 486 2.41 39.97 10.71
C LEU A 486 3.49 41.07 10.62
N PRO A 487 4.71 40.84 11.16
CA PRO A 487 5.81 41.82 11.09
C PRO A 487 6.17 42.29 9.68
N ASN A 488 5.93 41.44 8.66
CA ASN A 488 6.17 41.78 7.25
C ASN A 488 4.98 42.48 6.55
N GLY A 489 3.96 42.88 7.30
CA GLY A 489 2.77 43.57 6.79
C GLY A 489 1.71 42.66 6.16
N LYS A 490 1.95 41.35 6.04
CA LYS A 490 0.92 40.41 5.56
C LYS A 490 -0.20 40.22 6.59
N PRO A 491 -1.42 39.84 6.16
CA PRO A 491 -2.51 39.60 7.11
C PRO A 491 -2.20 38.49 8.13
N MET A 492 -2.59 38.69 9.39
CA MET A 492 -2.42 37.70 10.48
C MET A 492 -3.05 36.36 10.11
N VAL A 493 -4.30 36.38 9.65
CA VAL A 493 -5.00 35.20 9.14
C VAL A 493 -5.08 35.25 7.61
N PRO A 494 -4.70 34.19 6.88
CA PRO A 494 -4.84 34.14 5.42
C PRO A 494 -6.31 34.10 4.97
N ASP A 495 -6.65 34.74 3.85
CA ASP A 495 -8.04 34.77 3.35
C ASP A 495 -8.58 33.38 3.00
N CYS A 496 -7.71 32.44 2.62
CA CYS A 496 -8.13 31.06 2.37
C CYS A 496 -8.76 30.39 3.59
N ALA A 497 -8.39 30.77 4.83
CA ALA A 497 -9.00 30.23 6.03
C ALA A 497 -10.46 30.70 6.21
N PHE A 498 -10.76 31.94 5.84
CA PHE A 498 -12.12 32.48 5.85
C PHE A 498 -12.98 31.96 4.69
N ASN A 499 -12.36 31.65 3.55
CA ASN A 499 -13.09 31.11 2.39
C ASN A 499 -13.36 29.60 2.51
N PHE A 500 -12.59 28.88 3.31
CA PHE A 500 -12.74 27.43 3.48
C PHE A 500 -14.07 27.09 4.17
N GLU A 501 -14.91 26.31 3.49
CA GLU A 501 -16.30 25.99 3.90
C GLU A 501 -17.09 27.25 4.29
N ASN A 502 -16.93 28.35 3.54
CA ASN A 502 -17.57 29.64 3.78
C ASN A 502 -17.37 30.17 5.20
N GLY A 503 -16.18 29.95 5.76
CA GLY A 503 -15.75 30.45 7.08
C GLY A 503 -16.35 29.68 8.25
N LYS A 504 -17.14 28.62 8.00
CA LYS A 504 -17.75 27.77 9.04
C LYS A 504 -16.82 26.68 9.55
N SER A 505 -15.73 26.41 8.84
CA SER A 505 -14.79 25.37 9.24
C SER A 505 -14.04 25.72 10.52
N LYS A 506 -13.62 24.67 11.24
CA LYS A 506 -12.66 24.75 12.35
C LYS A 506 -11.32 24.09 12.02
N ARG A 507 -11.12 23.63 10.77
CA ARG A 507 -9.94 22.86 10.36
C ARG A 507 -8.68 23.70 10.12
N PRO A 508 -8.73 24.90 9.50
CA PRO A 508 -7.52 25.67 9.24
C PRO A 508 -6.74 25.97 10.53
N PHE A 509 -5.44 25.76 10.51
CA PHE A 509 -4.50 25.92 11.63
C PHE A 509 -4.95 25.21 12.91
N ALA A 510 -5.69 24.10 12.81
CA ALA A 510 -6.16 23.39 13.99
C ALA A 510 -5.12 22.46 14.57
N ARG A 511 -5.00 22.50 15.91
CA ARG A 511 -4.25 21.52 16.70
C ARG A 511 -5.10 20.29 16.92
N LEU A 512 -4.48 19.15 16.68
CA LEU A 512 -4.98 17.88 17.18
C LEU A 512 -4.79 17.83 18.70
N TRP A 513 -5.53 16.96 19.38
CA TRP A 513 -5.34 16.70 20.80
C TRP A 513 -5.17 15.21 21.10
N TRP A 514 -4.58 14.93 22.26
CA TRP A 514 -4.13 13.59 22.66
C TRP A 514 -5.24 12.54 22.71
N ASP A 515 -6.46 12.93 23.06
CA ASP A 515 -7.64 12.07 23.17
C ASP A 515 -8.51 12.09 21.90
N GLU A 516 -7.96 12.56 20.78
CA GLU A 516 -8.67 12.64 19.50
C GLU A 516 -8.16 11.59 18.50
N THR A 517 -9.06 11.19 17.60
CA THR A 517 -8.69 10.48 16.36
C THR A 517 -8.35 11.48 15.26
N VAL A 518 -7.43 11.10 14.38
CA VAL A 518 -7.09 11.90 13.21
C VAL A 518 -8.10 11.64 12.08
N ALA A 519 -8.43 12.67 11.31
CA ALA A 519 -9.15 12.49 10.06
C ALA A 519 -8.28 11.71 9.05
N THR A 520 -8.82 11.40 7.86
CA THR A 520 -8.02 10.74 6.82
C THR A 520 -6.77 11.57 6.49
N LEU A 521 -5.59 10.99 6.74
CA LEU A 521 -4.33 11.56 6.32
C LEU A 521 -4.27 11.61 4.79
N VAL A 522 -3.87 12.75 4.27
CA VAL A 522 -3.71 12.99 2.82
C VAL A 522 -2.23 13.08 2.46
N THR A 523 -1.93 13.26 1.18
CA THR A 523 -0.57 13.26 0.61
C THR A 523 0.31 14.44 1.02
N PHE A 524 -0.24 15.42 1.74
CA PHE A 524 0.51 16.57 2.23
C PHE A 524 -0.17 17.17 3.47
N PRO A 525 0.57 17.54 4.53
CA PRO A 525 0.04 18.15 5.75
C PRO A 525 -0.37 19.62 5.50
N ASN A 526 -1.47 19.82 4.76
CA ASN A 526 -1.96 21.16 4.47
C ASN A 526 -2.67 21.76 5.70
N HIS A 527 -1.89 22.35 6.60
CA HIS A 527 -2.37 23.02 7.81
C HIS A 527 -3.39 24.14 7.54
N ARG A 528 -3.48 24.67 6.32
CA ARG A 528 -4.49 25.69 5.96
C ARG A 528 -5.88 25.11 5.70
N ALA A 529 -6.02 23.79 5.55
CA ALA A 529 -7.29 23.13 5.27
C ALA A 529 -7.57 21.92 6.19
N GLN A 530 -6.61 21.53 7.03
CA GLN A 530 -6.66 20.32 7.86
C GLN A 530 -6.25 20.61 9.30
N ALA A 531 -6.86 19.86 10.22
CA ALA A 531 -6.38 19.74 11.59
C ALA A 531 -5.18 18.78 11.61
N ILE A 532 -3.97 19.34 11.70
CA ILE A 532 -2.72 18.58 11.54
C ILE A 532 -1.55 19.15 12.34
N LEU A 533 -1.78 20.18 13.16
CA LEU A 533 -0.76 20.70 14.06
C LEU A 533 -0.60 19.75 15.25
N HIS A 534 0.64 19.57 15.70
CA HIS A 534 0.96 18.77 16.87
C HIS A 534 0.25 19.35 18.12
N PRO A 535 -0.21 18.52 19.07
CA PRO A 535 -0.92 19.00 20.27
C PRO A 535 -0.16 20.08 21.04
N GLU A 536 1.14 19.87 21.25
CA GLU A 536 1.95 20.72 22.13
C GLU A 536 3.11 21.45 21.43
N GLN A 537 3.46 21.07 20.20
CA GLN A 537 4.65 21.56 19.49
C GLN A 537 4.20 22.48 18.34
N ASP A 538 4.96 23.52 18.04
CA ASP A 538 4.61 24.54 17.04
C ASP A 538 5.00 24.11 15.62
N ARG A 539 4.46 22.96 15.21
CA ARG A 539 4.71 22.31 13.92
C ARG A 539 3.52 21.48 13.47
N VAL A 540 3.52 21.08 12.19
CA VAL A 540 2.68 19.99 11.71
C VAL A 540 3.18 18.64 12.21
N LEU A 541 2.36 17.60 12.11
CA LEU A 541 2.82 16.24 12.36
C LEU A 541 3.98 15.86 11.40
N THR A 542 4.91 15.03 11.88
CA THR A 542 6.05 14.54 11.10
C THR A 542 5.69 13.41 10.13
N ILE A 543 6.58 13.06 9.20
CA ILE A 543 6.41 11.90 8.32
C ILE A 543 6.25 10.62 9.16
N ARG A 544 7.07 10.42 10.18
CA ARG A 544 6.97 9.26 11.09
C ARG A 544 5.67 9.21 11.90
N GLU A 545 5.18 10.34 12.40
CA GLU A 545 3.86 10.42 13.04
C GLU A 545 2.76 10.04 12.04
N TYR A 546 2.83 10.55 10.80
CA TYR A 546 1.97 10.14 9.68
C TYR A 546 2.04 8.62 9.41
N ALA A 547 3.25 8.06 9.42
CA ALA A 547 3.48 6.65 9.13
C ALA A 547 2.86 5.74 10.21
N ARG A 548 3.03 6.07 11.49
CA ARG A 548 2.37 5.35 12.59
C ARG A 548 0.85 5.48 12.53
N LEU A 549 0.31 6.63 12.18
CA LEU A 549 -1.14 6.82 11.97
C LEU A 549 -1.70 6.01 10.78
N GLN A 550 -0.83 5.53 9.87
CA GLN A 550 -1.15 4.54 8.82
C GLN A 550 -0.77 3.10 9.19
N GLY A 551 -0.19 2.89 10.38
CA GLY A 551 0.22 1.59 10.92
C GLY A 551 1.48 1.02 10.30
N PHE A 552 2.32 1.84 9.67
CA PHE A 552 3.66 1.41 9.26
C PHE A 552 4.53 1.16 10.48
N PRO A 553 5.19 0.00 10.59
CA PRO A 553 6.20 -0.24 11.62
C PRO A 553 7.33 0.79 11.54
N ASP A 554 7.97 1.07 12.67
CA ASP A 554 8.98 2.13 12.77
C ASP A 554 10.27 1.80 12.02
N PHE A 555 10.53 0.52 11.76
CA PHE A 555 11.65 0.11 10.89
C PHE A 555 11.40 0.43 9.41
N TYR A 556 10.16 0.70 8.99
CA TYR A 556 9.83 0.94 7.58
C TYR A 556 10.43 2.27 7.12
N ARG A 557 11.32 2.25 6.13
CA ARG A 557 12.04 3.44 5.66
C ARG A 557 11.40 4.05 4.41
N PHE A 558 11.46 5.37 4.28
CA PHE A 558 10.97 6.10 3.11
C PHE A 558 12.11 6.90 2.46
N THR A 559 12.09 6.97 1.13
CA THR A 559 13.08 7.67 0.30
C THR A 559 12.44 8.82 -0.48
N GLY A 560 13.27 9.62 -1.14
CA GLY A 560 12.84 10.81 -1.88
C GLY A 560 12.73 12.07 -1.00
N THR A 561 12.20 13.13 -1.60
CA THR A 561 11.97 14.42 -0.96
C THR A 561 10.93 14.33 0.16
N LEU A 562 10.93 15.30 1.06
CA LEU A 562 9.96 15.38 2.15
C LEU A 562 8.50 15.30 1.64
N LYS A 563 8.19 16.01 0.55
CA LYS A 563 6.85 16.00 -0.06
C LYS A 563 6.50 14.61 -0.61
N GLU A 564 7.44 13.93 -1.26
CA GLU A 564 7.23 12.58 -1.78
C GLU A 564 6.99 11.58 -0.65
N ARG A 565 7.72 11.66 0.47
CA ARG A 565 7.50 10.79 1.63
C ARG A 565 6.11 10.98 2.26
N TYR A 566 5.64 12.22 2.41
CA TYR A 566 4.23 12.46 2.83
C TYR A 566 3.23 11.89 1.82
N CYS A 567 3.51 12.03 0.52
CA CYS A 567 2.66 11.51 -0.54
C CYS A 567 2.53 9.98 -0.46
N GLN A 568 3.67 9.29 -0.31
CA GLN A 568 3.74 7.84 -0.14
C GLN A 568 2.89 7.36 1.03
N VAL A 569 3.05 7.96 2.21
CA VAL A 569 2.28 7.57 3.41
C VAL A 569 0.80 7.92 3.28
N GLY A 570 0.46 9.08 2.71
CA GLY A 570 -0.93 9.51 2.51
C GLY A 570 -1.69 8.63 1.52
N ASN A 571 -1.02 8.16 0.47
CA ASN A 571 -1.60 7.27 -0.55
C ASN A 571 -1.75 5.83 -0.07
N ALA A 572 -0.89 5.36 0.82
CA ALA A 572 -0.90 3.98 1.29
C ALA A 572 -2.27 3.53 1.84
N VAL A 573 -2.56 2.25 1.64
CA VAL A 573 -3.56 1.54 2.42
C VAL A 573 -3.00 1.34 3.83
N ALA A 574 -3.83 1.55 4.84
CA ALA A 574 -3.46 1.32 6.22
C ALA A 574 -2.99 -0.13 6.41
N VAL A 575 -1.78 -0.33 6.91
CA VAL A 575 -1.15 -1.67 7.03
C VAL A 575 -2.03 -2.63 7.86
N PRO A 576 -2.65 -2.22 8.99
CA PRO A 576 -3.53 -3.11 9.75
C PRO A 576 -4.78 -3.58 8.99
N VAL A 577 -5.31 -2.76 8.07
CA VAL A 577 -6.43 -3.16 7.19
C VAL A 577 -5.96 -4.24 6.20
N GLY A 578 -4.81 -4.00 5.55
CA GLY A 578 -4.18 -5.00 4.67
C GLY A 578 -3.87 -6.31 5.43
N ARG A 579 -3.44 -6.21 6.68
CA ARG A 579 -3.17 -7.36 7.57
C ARG A 579 -4.42 -8.15 7.93
N ALA A 580 -5.51 -7.48 8.27
CA ALA A 580 -6.79 -8.16 8.50
C ALA A 580 -7.30 -8.86 7.23
N LEU A 581 -7.19 -8.21 6.07
CA LEU A 581 -7.54 -8.79 4.77
C LEU A 581 -6.65 -9.98 4.40
N GLY A 582 -5.34 -9.89 4.68
CA GLY A 582 -4.38 -10.97 4.44
C GLY A 582 -4.68 -12.21 5.28
N TYR A 583 -5.08 -12.02 6.55
CA TYR A 583 -5.49 -13.14 7.40
C TYR A 583 -6.73 -13.85 6.86
N ALA A 584 -7.75 -13.08 6.45
CA ALA A 584 -8.95 -13.63 5.82
C ALA A 584 -8.64 -14.37 4.51
N LEU A 585 -7.72 -13.83 3.69
CA LEU A 585 -7.23 -14.48 2.48
C LEU A 585 -6.56 -15.83 2.79
N GLY A 586 -5.65 -15.87 3.76
CA GLY A 586 -4.92 -17.09 4.06
C GLY A 586 -5.81 -18.20 4.65
N LEU A 587 -6.85 -17.84 5.42
CA LEU A 587 -7.90 -18.78 5.84
C LEU A 587 -8.75 -19.28 4.67
N ALA A 588 -9.07 -18.41 3.70
CA ALA A 588 -9.80 -18.81 2.50
C ALA A 588 -8.95 -19.75 1.63
N TYR A 589 -7.67 -19.44 1.45
CA TYR A 589 -6.72 -20.28 0.71
C TYR A 589 -6.60 -21.69 1.29
N GLN A 590 -6.50 -21.79 2.63
CA GLN A 590 -6.50 -23.07 3.35
C GLN A 590 -7.87 -23.76 3.40
N ARG A 591 -8.91 -23.13 2.84
CA ARG A 591 -10.31 -23.59 2.88
C ARG A 591 -10.87 -23.75 4.31
N LEU A 592 -10.28 -23.02 5.25
CA LEU A 592 -10.76 -22.95 6.62
C LEU A 592 -11.96 -22.01 6.72
N ALA A 593 -11.95 -20.91 5.98
CA ALA A 593 -13.10 -19.99 5.92
C ALA A 593 -14.32 -20.63 5.23
N GLY A 594 -15.50 -20.42 5.81
CA GLY A 594 -16.77 -20.83 5.23
C GLY A 594 -17.24 -19.93 4.08
N ASN A 595 -18.54 -19.99 3.75
CA ASN A 595 -19.14 -19.20 2.67
C ASN A 595 -19.70 -17.85 3.14
N GLU A 596 -19.58 -17.56 4.43
CA GLU A 596 -20.06 -16.36 5.07
C GLU A 596 -19.34 -15.12 4.51
N PRO A 597 -20.01 -13.95 4.48
CA PRO A 597 -19.38 -12.74 4.01
C PRO A 597 -18.38 -12.12 4.97
N LEU A 598 -18.47 -12.49 6.24
CA LEU A 598 -17.76 -11.88 7.34
C LEU A 598 -17.05 -12.94 8.17
N ILE A 599 -15.91 -12.56 8.76
CA ILE A 599 -15.15 -13.39 9.68
C ILE A 599 -14.75 -12.59 10.91
N LYS A 600 -14.80 -13.20 12.10
CA LYS A 600 -14.30 -12.56 13.32
C LYS A 600 -12.79 -12.80 13.43
N LEU A 601 -12.04 -11.72 13.66
CA LEU A 601 -10.61 -11.79 13.96
C LEU A 601 -10.39 -12.38 15.36
N PRO A 602 -9.25 -13.05 15.63
CA PRO A 602 -8.92 -13.49 16.98
C PRO A 602 -8.74 -12.29 17.93
N SER A 603 -8.85 -12.53 19.24
CA SER A 603 -8.59 -11.51 20.26
C SER A 603 -7.16 -10.95 20.15
N ASN A 604 -6.98 -9.66 20.41
CA ASN A 604 -5.68 -8.99 20.35
C ASN A 604 -5.01 -9.02 18.97
N PHE A 605 -5.79 -9.20 17.89
CA PHE A 605 -5.26 -9.37 16.53
C PHE A 605 -4.30 -8.25 16.13
N SER A 606 -4.59 -7.00 16.52
CA SER A 606 -3.76 -5.82 16.19
C SER A 606 -2.30 -5.96 16.63
N PHE A 607 -2.01 -6.74 17.67
CA PHE A 607 -0.67 -6.88 18.23
C PHE A 607 -0.06 -8.29 18.12
N LEU A 608 -0.75 -9.24 17.47
CA LEU A 608 -0.21 -10.59 17.25
C LEU A 608 1.04 -10.59 16.35
N THR A 609 2.07 -11.33 16.74
CA THR A 609 3.21 -11.65 15.87
C THR A 609 3.08 -13.07 15.33
N PRO A 610 3.58 -13.36 14.11
CA PRO A 610 3.62 -14.74 13.63
C PRO A 610 4.57 -15.57 14.51
N PRO A 611 4.35 -16.90 14.63
CA PRO A 611 5.30 -17.77 15.31
C PRO A 611 6.71 -17.59 14.73
N ILE A 612 7.74 -17.67 15.57
CA ILE A 612 9.12 -17.67 15.09
C ILE A 612 9.36 -19.04 14.44
N ASP A 613 9.89 -19.04 13.21
CA ASP A 613 10.37 -20.27 12.57
C ASP A 613 11.59 -20.79 13.35
N ASP A 614 11.34 -21.56 14.41
CA ASP A 614 12.39 -22.25 15.15
C ASP A 614 13.00 -23.32 14.25
N ILE A 615 14.21 -23.07 13.73
CA ILE A 615 15.04 -24.12 13.15
C ILE A 615 15.39 -25.07 14.30
N VAL A 616 14.65 -26.17 14.40
CA VAL A 616 15.10 -27.34 15.17
C VAL A 616 16.34 -27.87 14.45
N VAL A 617 17.52 -27.39 14.86
CA VAL A 617 18.78 -28.05 14.53
C VAL A 617 18.74 -29.39 15.26
N LEU A 618 18.27 -30.42 14.56
CA LEU A 618 18.47 -31.80 14.98
C LEU A 618 19.99 -32.00 15.00
N GLN A 619 20.57 -31.95 16.20
CA GLN A 619 21.91 -32.45 16.45
C GLN A 619 21.88 -33.96 16.15
N THR A 620 22.37 -34.35 14.98
CA THR A 620 22.74 -35.73 14.65
C THR A 620 24.16 -36.01 15.13
#